data_AF-A0A921S9C1-F1
#
_entry.id   AF-A0A921S9C1-F1
#
_cell.length_a   1.000
_cell.length_b   1.000
_cell.length_c   1.000
_cell.angle_alpha   90.00
_cell.angle_beta   90.00
_cell.angle_gamma   90.00
#
_symmetry.space_group_name_H-M   'P 1'
#
loop_
_entity.id
_entity.type
_entity.pdbx_description
1 polymer ?
#
loop_
_entity_poly.entity_id
_entity_poly.type
_entity_poly.pdbx_seq_one_letter_code
_entity_poly.pdbx_strand_id
1 'polypeptide(L)'
;MEKLSADAIKTSANLKYYDEFMGWSALRWVGDGKSIDDVKKLLGMDTLSTAAFKLNANFKYYDKFMTMRVEGWLRSIKTTDDVKKLLGLDTLSADVMKLSPNVKYYDQFLGGRVNNIVARANYVSRNAMTYDEYMSNSVKSWVKSGKSVDDVKKELGLDKLSGEALRNHININPNLKYYDEFMEKPVVRWLKTGKNLDDVKKALGIERLSADTIKLSPNLKYYDQFLEERINNLQLYRNIIKLSTRITSHDEIMSNKVKSWVKFCQFMDDVKKELGLDKLSGEALRNHPSLKYYNEFLAYRVEISRNGERP
;
A
#
# COMPACT_ATOMS: atom_id res chain seq x y z
N MET A 1 -16.46 10.26 -58.64
CA MET A 1 -17.71 9.89 -57.98
C MET A 1 -18.71 11.00 -58.27
N GLU A 2 -19.75 10.69 -59.04
CA GLU A 2 -20.82 11.60 -59.44
C GLU A 2 -21.50 12.26 -58.24
N LYS A 3 -21.79 13.56 -58.35
CA LYS A 3 -22.60 14.31 -57.37
C LYS A 3 -24.04 13.79 -57.45
N LEU A 4 -24.41 12.86 -56.58
CA LEU A 4 -25.82 12.55 -56.34
C LEU A 4 -26.40 13.64 -55.44
N SER A 5 -27.36 14.43 -55.93
CA SER A 5 -28.05 15.42 -55.10
C SER A 5 -28.88 14.71 -54.03
N ALA A 6 -28.90 15.28 -52.82
CA ALA A 6 -29.64 14.72 -51.68
C ALA A 6 -31.15 14.56 -51.97
N ASP A 7 -31.68 15.33 -52.93
CA ASP A 7 -33.08 15.27 -53.35
C ASP A 7 -33.39 14.08 -54.25
N ALA A 8 -32.42 13.61 -55.05
CA ALA A 8 -32.60 12.43 -55.91
C ALA A 8 -32.64 11.11 -55.11
N ILE A 9 -32.09 11.08 -53.90
CA ILE A 9 -32.04 9.87 -53.04
C ILE A 9 -33.31 9.75 -52.18
N LYS A 10 -33.93 10.87 -51.78
CA LYS A 10 -35.11 10.91 -50.90
C LYS A 10 -36.36 10.23 -51.46
N THR A 11 -36.50 10.10 -52.77
CA THR A 11 -37.69 9.54 -53.43
C THR A 11 -37.58 8.05 -53.78
N SER A 12 -36.45 7.38 -53.50
CA SER A 12 -36.24 5.97 -53.83
C SER A 12 -36.36 5.05 -52.61
N ALA A 13 -36.79 3.80 -52.82
CA ALA A 13 -36.88 2.72 -51.81
C ALA A 13 -35.53 2.36 -51.12
N ASN A 14 -34.44 3.07 -51.42
CA ASN A 14 -33.10 2.89 -50.87
C ASN A 14 -32.84 3.67 -49.57
N LEU A 15 -33.83 4.40 -49.02
CA LEU A 15 -33.70 5.11 -47.74
C LEU A 15 -33.23 4.21 -46.59
N LYS A 16 -33.60 2.92 -46.59
CA LYS A 16 -33.20 1.95 -45.56
C LYS A 16 -31.68 1.86 -45.39
N TYR A 17 -30.92 2.00 -46.48
CA TYR A 17 -29.46 1.89 -46.46
C TYR A 17 -28.74 3.25 -46.46
N TYR A 18 -29.45 4.35 -46.68
CA TYR A 18 -28.85 5.68 -46.73
C TYR A 18 -28.25 6.08 -45.38
N ASP A 19 -29.00 5.90 -44.29
CA ASP A 19 -28.52 6.21 -42.94
C ASP A 19 -27.29 5.39 -42.56
N GLU A 20 -27.27 4.11 -42.93
CA GLU A 20 -26.14 3.21 -42.70
C GLU A 20 -24.92 3.63 -43.53
N PHE A 21 -25.10 3.84 -44.84
CA PHE A 21 -24.07 4.30 -45.74
C PHE A 21 -23.44 5.62 -45.30
N MET A 22 -24.26 6.60 -44.90
CA MET A 22 -23.77 7.88 -44.40
C MET A 22 -23.08 7.75 -43.05
N GLY A 23 -23.55 6.82 -42.21
CA GLY A 23 -22.88 6.43 -40.97
C GLY A 23 -21.47 5.88 -41.19
N TRP A 24 -21.28 5.03 -42.20
CA TRP A 24 -19.96 4.51 -42.61
C TRP A 24 -19.10 5.55 -43.32
N SER A 25 -19.73 6.45 -44.08
CA SER A 25 -19.04 7.54 -44.75
C SER A 25 -18.39 8.49 -43.75
N ALA A 26 -19.07 8.85 -42.66
CA ALA A 26 -18.50 9.67 -41.59
C ALA A 26 -17.22 9.06 -40.99
N LEU A 27 -17.23 7.74 -40.75
CA LEU A 27 -16.05 6.98 -40.30
C LEU A 27 -14.90 7.06 -41.32
N ARG A 28 -15.20 6.78 -42.59
CA ARG A 28 -14.22 6.82 -43.68
C ARG A 28 -13.64 8.22 -43.85
N TRP A 29 -14.44 9.28 -43.77
CA TRP A 29 -13.97 10.66 -43.90
C TRP A 29 -12.98 11.07 -42.80
N VAL A 30 -13.14 10.55 -41.58
CA VAL A 30 -12.15 10.73 -40.51
C VAL A 30 -10.85 9.98 -40.84
N GLY A 31 -10.94 8.72 -41.25
CA GLY A 31 -9.79 7.90 -41.64
C GLY A 31 -9.00 8.49 -42.81
N ASP A 32 -9.70 9.02 -43.81
CA ASP A 32 -9.13 9.69 -44.98
C ASP A 32 -8.62 11.12 -44.67
N GLY A 33 -8.85 11.63 -43.46
CA GLY A 33 -8.40 12.95 -43.04
C GLY A 33 -9.13 14.13 -43.69
N LYS A 34 -10.30 13.94 -44.33
CA LYS A 34 -11.06 14.99 -45.05
C LYS A 34 -11.25 16.26 -44.23
N SER A 35 -11.18 17.44 -44.84
CA SER A 35 -11.39 18.69 -44.10
C SER A 35 -12.85 18.88 -43.67
N ILE A 36 -13.09 19.73 -42.66
CA ILE A 36 -14.44 20.06 -42.21
C ILE A 36 -15.26 20.70 -43.34
N ASP A 37 -14.62 21.56 -44.14
CA ASP A 37 -15.28 22.24 -45.25
C ASP A 37 -15.63 21.27 -46.38
N ASP A 38 -14.79 20.28 -46.66
CA ASP A 38 -15.11 19.24 -47.64
C ASP A 38 -16.32 18.41 -47.20
N VAL A 39 -16.39 18.04 -45.91
CA VAL A 39 -17.53 17.30 -45.38
C VAL A 39 -18.80 18.14 -45.41
N LYS A 40 -18.72 19.44 -45.08
CA LYS A 40 -19.87 20.36 -45.22
C LYS A 40 -20.36 20.43 -46.68
N LYS A 41 -19.45 20.54 -47.65
CA LYS A 41 -19.79 20.53 -49.08
C LYS A 41 -20.41 19.21 -49.51
N LEU A 42 -19.88 18.07 -49.07
CA LEU A 42 -20.42 16.74 -49.36
C LEU A 42 -21.83 16.55 -48.79
N LEU A 43 -22.13 17.18 -47.66
CA LEU A 43 -23.44 17.13 -47.03
C LEU A 43 -24.41 18.23 -47.53
N GLY A 44 -23.94 19.12 -48.41
CA GLY A 44 -24.73 20.27 -48.89
C GLY A 44 -25.04 21.30 -47.81
N MET A 45 -24.11 21.52 -46.88
CA MET A 45 -24.28 22.36 -45.69
C MET A 45 -23.34 23.59 -45.66
N ASP A 46 -22.51 23.78 -46.68
CA ASP A 46 -21.47 24.81 -46.73
C ASP A 46 -22.00 26.24 -46.90
N THR A 47 -23.21 26.40 -47.44
CA THR A 47 -23.86 27.71 -47.66
C THR A 47 -24.95 28.02 -46.64
N LEU A 48 -25.18 27.16 -45.65
CA LEU A 48 -26.25 27.32 -44.68
C LEU A 48 -25.89 28.34 -43.60
N SER A 49 -26.88 29.14 -43.18
CA SER A 49 -26.77 29.94 -41.96
C SER A 49 -26.63 29.05 -40.72
N THR A 50 -26.11 29.58 -39.62
CA THR A 50 -25.94 28.84 -38.35
C THR A 50 -27.23 28.15 -37.88
N ALA A 51 -28.38 28.82 -37.99
CA ALA A 51 -29.66 28.25 -37.60
C ALA A 51 -30.10 27.12 -38.55
N ALA A 52 -29.99 27.34 -39.86
CA ALA A 52 -30.32 26.32 -40.86
C ALA A 52 -29.37 25.12 -40.81
N PHE A 53 -28.10 25.33 -40.47
CA PHE A 53 -27.09 24.29 -40.33
C PHE A 53 -27.47 23.28 -39.24
N LYS A 54 -27.93 23.75 -38.08
CA LYS A 54 -28.33 22.89 -36.94
C LYS A 54 -29.63 22.12 -37.20
N LEU A 55 -30.53 22.67 -38.02
CA LEU A 55 -31.82 22.06 -38.35
C LEU A 55 -31.78 21.15 -39.59
N ASN A 56 -30.67 21.13 -40.33
CA ASN A 56 -30.55 20.33 -41.54
C ASN A 56 -30.58 18.82 -41.22
N ALA A 57 -31.33 18.05 -42.02
CA ALA A 57 -31.45 16.60 -41.83
C ALA A 57 -30.10 15.84 -41.89
N ASN A 58 -29.13 16.36 -42.63
CA ASN A 58 -27.78 15.79 -42.73
C ASN A 58 -26.86 16.17 -41.56
N PHE A 59 -27.30 17.07 -40.66
CA PHE A 59 -26.52 17.48 -39.48
C PHE A 59 -26.12 16.28 -38.61
N LYS A 60 -26.96 15.25 -38.51
CA LYS A 60 -26.63 14.02 -37.75
C LYS A 60 -25.35 13.33 -38.24
N TYR A 61 -25.05 13.39 -39.54
CA TYR A 61 -23.82 12.81 -40.10
C TYR A 61 -22.61 13.70 -39.90
N TYR A 62 -22.81 15.02 -39.99
CA TYR A 62 -21.80 15.99 -39.61
C TYR A 62 -21.41 15.84 -38.14
N ASP A 63 -22.39 15.74 -37.25
CA ASP A 63 -22.19 15.56 -35.80
C ASP A 63 -21.44 14.28 -35.48
N LYS A 64 -21.77 13.17 -36.18
CA LYS A 64 -21.03 11.90 -36.09
C LYS A 64 -19.58 12.05 -36.55
N PHE A 65 -19.34 12.65 -37.71
CA PHE A 65 -18.00 12.93 -38.22
C PHE A 65 -17.18 13.77 -37.23
N MET A 66 -17.77 14.86 -36.72
CA MET A 66 -17.11 15.78 -35.79
C MET A 66 -16.79 15.12 -34.45
N THR A 67 -17.71 14.33 -33.90
CA THR A 67 -17.51 13.57 -32.65
C THR A 67 -16.29 12.64 -32.78
N MET A 68 -16.23 11.86 -33.86
CA MET A 68 -15.11 10.94 -34.13
C MET A 68 -13.79 11.70 -34.37
N ARG A 69 -13.86 12.86 -35.00
CA ARG A 69 -12.69 13.70 -35.25
C ARG A 69 -12.14 14.29 -33.95
N VAL A 70 -13.01 14.70 -33.02
CA VAL A 70 -12.62 15.12 -31.66
C VAL A 70 -11.91 14.00 -30.91
N GLU A 71 -12.41 12.76 -30.98
CA GLU A 71 -11.72 11.60 -30.39
C GLU A 71 -10.33 11.37 -31.01
N GLY A 72 -10.22 11.50 -32.33
CA GLY A 72 -8.94 11.44 -33.03
C GLY A 72 -7.96 12.52 -32.56
N TRP A 73 -8.44 13.76 -32.39
CA TRP A 73 -7.62 14.85 -31.85
C TRP A 73 -7.16 14.59 -30.42
N LEU A 74 -8.03 14.06 -29.56
CA LEU A 74 -7.71 13.70 -28.17
C LEU A 74 -6.62 12.62 -28.06
N ARG A 75 -6.54 11.72 -29.04
CA ARG A 75 -5.49 10.68 -29.12
C ARG A 75 -4.18 11.19 -29.74
N SER A 76 -4.22 12.35 -30.39
CA SER A 76 -3.06 12.99 -31.01
C SER A 76 -2.44 14.06 -30.11
N ILE A 77 -1.33 14.65 -30.54
CA ILE A 77 -0.66 15.76 -29.84
C ILE A 77 -1.28 17.15 -30.11
N LYS A 78 -2.49 17.21 -30.68
CA LYS A 78 -3.17 18.48 -31.00
C LYS A 78 -3.37 19.33 -29.74
N THR A 79 -2.98 20.59 -29.82
CA THR A 79 -3.16 21.57 -28.75
C THR A 79 -4.56 22.16 -28.77
N THR A 80 -4.95 22.88 -27.72
CA THR A 80 -6.21 23.64 -27.69
C THR A 80 -6.26 24.67 -28.81
N ASP A 81 -5.14 25.34 -29.09
CA ASP A 81 -5.06 26.36 -30.13
C ASP A 81 -5.17 25.74 -31.53
N ASP A 82 -4.53 24.59 -31.76
CA ASP A 82 -4.68 23.85 -33.02
C ASP A 82 -6.14 23.51 -33.30
N VAL A 83 -6.85 22.97 -32.29
CA VAL A 83 -8.25 22.56 -32.45
C VAL A 83 -9.15 23.78 -32.62
N LYS A 84 -8.89 24.88 -31.89
CA LYS A 84 -9.63 26.13 -32.03
C LYS A 84 -9.51 26.67 -33.46
N LYS A 85 -8.30 26.65 -34.05
CA LYS A 85 -8.05 27.03 -35.43
C LYS A 85 -8.70 26.09 -36.44
N LEU A 86 -8.59 24.77 -36.24
CA LEU A 86 -9.22 23.77 -37.11
C LEU A 86 -10.74 23.90 -37.16
N LEU A 87 -11.37 24.33 -36.06
CA LEU A 87 -12.80 24.57 -35.99
C LEU A 87 -13.22 25.95 -36.54
N GLY A 88 -12.26 26.79 -36.94
CA GLY A 88 -12.48 28.16 -37.40
C GLY A 88 -12.98 29.09 -36.30
N LEU A 89 -12.55 28.88 -35.05
CA LEU A 89 -12.99 29.64 -33.87
C LEU A 89 -11.93 30.64 -33.37
N ASP A 90 -10.71 30.59 -33.91
CA ASP A 90 -9.56 31.37 -33.46
C ASP A 90 -9.68 32.86 -33.79
N THR A 91 -10.37 33.22 -34.89
CA THR A 91 -10.58 34.60 -35.31
C THR A 91 -11.92 35.20 -34.85
N LEU A 92 -12.74 34.44 -34.13
CA LEU A 92 -14.07 34.88 -33.69
C LEU A 92 -13.99 35.57 -32.32
N SER A 93 -14.82 36.59 -32.11
CA SER A 93 -15.04 37.14 -30.77
C SER A 93 -15.75 36.10 -29.89
N ALA A 94 -15.66 36.26 -28.56
CA ALA A 94 -16.24 35.31 -27.61
C ALA A 94 -17.76 35.10 -27.81
N ASP A 95 -18.49 36.18 -28.11
CA ASP A 95 -19.95 36.12 -28.32
C ASP A 95 -20.31 35.45 -29.64
N VAL A 96 -19.55 35.71 -30.71
CA VAL A 96 -19.74 35.05 -32.01
C VAL A 96 -19.35 33.57 -31.93
N MET A 97 -18.30 33.24 -31.18
CA MET A 97 -17.86 31.87 -30.96
C MET A 97 -18.94 31.02 -30.29
N LYS A 98 -19.66 31.53 -29.28
CA LYS A 98 -20.77 30.82 -28.61
C LYS A 98 -21.92 30.45 -29.55
N LEU A 99 -22.12 31.23 -30.61
CA LEU A 99 -23.17 30.97 -31.59
C LEU A 99 -22.72 29.97 -32.66
N SER A 100 -21.41 29.77 -32.85
CA SER A 100 -20.86 28.86 -33.86
C SER A 100 -21.40 27.43 -33.71
N PRO A 101 -21.77 26.74 -34.81
CA PRO A 101 -22.16 25.34 -34.73
C PRO A 101 -21.00 24.43 -34.29
N ASN A 102 -19.76 24.91 -34.37
CA ASN A 102 -18.57 24.14 -34.03
C ASN A 102 -18.16 24.25 -32.55
N VAL A 103 -18.73 25.17 -31.77
CA VAL A 103 -18.32 25.42 -30.38
C VAL A 103 -18.49 24.18 -29.49
N LYS A 104 -19.57 23.42 -29.70
CA LYS A 104 -19.86 22.15 -28.99
C LYS A 104 -18.67 21.18 -29.07
N TYR A 105 -18.02 21.08 -30.21
CA TYR A 105 -16.90 20.14 -30.42
C TYR A 105 -15.61 20.64 -29.77
N TYR A 106 -15.42 21.95 -29.68
CA TYR A 106 -14.34 22.54 -28.90
C TYR A 106 -14.51 22.24 -27.41
N ASP A 107 -15.72 22.44 -26.88
CA ASP A 107 -16.05 22.11 -25.49
C ASP A 107 -15.87 20.61 -25.20
N GLN A 108 -16.30 19.75 -26.12
CA GLN A 108 -16.09 18.31 -26.03
C GLN A 108 -14.59 17.94 -26.00
N PHE A 109 -13.77 18.59 -26.83
CA PHE A 109 -12.32 18.40 -26.82
C PHE A 109 -11.70 18.85 -25.49
N LEU A 110 -12.08 20.01 -24.97
CA LEU A 110 -11.60 20.50 -23.66
C LEU A 110 -11.99 19.55 -22.53
N GLY A 111 -13.25 19.12 -22.48
CA GLY A 111 -13.75 18.14 -21.51
C GLY A 111 -12.99 16.80 -21.59
N GLY A 112 -12.75 16.30 -22.81
CA GLY A 112 -11.94 15.09 -23.04
C GLY A 112 -10.49 15.24 -22.56
N ARG A 113 -9.86 16.41 -22.73
CA ARG A 113 -8.50 16.66 -22.22
C ARG A 113 -8.47 16.67 -20.70
N VAL A 114 -9.42 17.33 -20.06
CA VAL A 114 -9.55 17.33 -18.60
C VAL A 114 -9.74 15.90 -18.09
N ASN A 115 -10.62 15.11 -18.72
CA ASN A 115 -10.83 13.70 -18.37
C ASN A 115 -9.56 12.86 -18.54
N ASN A 116 -8.78 13.07 -19.61
CA ASN A 116 -7.50 12.39 -19.80
C ASN A 116 -6.45 12.79 -18.75
N ILE A 117 -6.42 14.05 -18.34
CA ILE A 117 -5.54 14.55 -17.26
C ILE A 117 -5.93 13.90 -15.93
N VAL A 118 -7.23 13.90 -15.59
CA VAL A 118 -7.76 13.26 -14.38
C VAL A 118 -7.52 11.75 -14.40
N ALA A 119 -7.73 11.08 -15.52
CA ALA A 119 -7.46 9.65 -15.67
C ALA A 119 -5.96 9.33 -15.51
N ARG A 120 -5.07 10.17 -16.04
CA ARG A 120 -3.62 10.06 -15.82
C ARG A 120 -3.24 10.33 -14.37
N ALA A 121 -3.81 11.35 -13.74
CA ALA A 121 -3.59 11.64 -12.32
C ALA A 121 -4.06 10.48 -11.43
N ASN A 122 -5.21 9.88 -11.75
CA ASN A 122 -5.74 8.70 -11.05
C ASN A 122 -4.91 7.43 -11.31
N TYR A 123 -4.38 7.27 -12.53
CA TYR A 123 -3.47 6.16 -12.87
C TYR A 123 -2.12 6.29 -12.14
N VAL A 124 -1.57 7.50 -12.05
CA VAL A 124 -0.36 7.79 -11.26
C VAL A 124 -0.63 7.58 -9.77
N SER A 125 -1.80 7.98 -9.27
CA SER A 125 -2.23 7.77 -7.88
C SER A 125 -2.30 6.28 -7.50
N ARG A 126 -2.68 5.40 -8.43
CA ARG A 126 -2.72 3.94 -8.18
C ARG A 126 -1.34 3.28 -8.05
N ASN A 127 -0.26 3.95 -8.48
CA ASN A 127 1.13 3.50 -8.32
C ASN A 127 1.91 4.32 -7.27
N ALA A 128 1.30 5.32 -6.65
CA ALA A 128 1.88 5.98 -5.50
C ALA A 128 1.69 5.06 -4.29
N MET A 129 2.78 4.39 -3.87
CA MET A 129 2.82 3.69 -2.59
C MET A 129 2.27 4.63 -1.51
N THR A 130 1.18 4.23 -0.88
CA THR A 130 0.60 5.05 0.19
C THR A 130 1.60 5.17 1.34
N TYR A 131 1.48 6.22 2.15
CA TYR A 131 2.31 6.35 3.36
C TYR A 131 2.18 5.10 4.24
N ASP A 132 0.97 4.55 4.35
CA ASP A 132 0.72 3.37 5.15
C ASP A 132 1.39 2.11 4.59
N GLU A 133 1.31 1.87 3.28
CA GLU A 133 2.01 0.76 2.63
C GLU A 133 3.54 0.89 2.76
N TYR A 134 4.08 2.10 2.59
CA TYR A 134 5.51 2.38 2.76
C TYR A 134 5.96 2.05 4.19
N MET A 135 5.20 2.52 5.18
CA MET A 135 5.55 2.32 6.58
C MET A 135 5.41 0.86 7.02
N SER A 136 4.35 0.16 6.63
CA SER A 136 4.22 -1.28 6.91
C SER A 136 5.32 -2.12 6.24
N ASN A 137 5.74 -1.76 5.02
CA ASN A 137 6.89 -2.42 4.37
C ASN A 137 8.21 -2.11 5.08
N SER A 138 8.36 -0.89 5.60
CA SER A 138 9.51 -0.48 6.41
C SER A 138 9.58 -1.29 7.71
N VAL A 139 8.45 -1.46 8.42
CA VAL A 139 8.38 -2.31 9.63
C VAL A 139 8.83 -3.74 9.34
N LYS A 140 8.32 -4.35 8.25
CA LYS A 140 8.74 -5.70 7.84
C LYS A 140 10.25 -5.77 7.57
N SER A 141 10.79 -4.77 6.88
CA SER A 141 12.22 -4.67 6.59
C SER A 141 13.07 -4.52 7.86
N TRP A 142 12.64 -3.68 8.81
CA TRP A 142 13.31 -3.48 10.10
C TRP A 142 13.33 -4.76 10.94
N VAL A 143 12.20 -5.47 11.02
CA VAL A 143 12.12 -6.76 11.70
C VAL A 143 13.06 -7.77 11.06
N LYS A 144 13.04 -7.88 9.71
CA LYS A 144 13.86 -8.85 8.97
C LYS A 144 15.37 -8.57 9.10
N SER A 145 15.76 -7.31 9.10
CA SER A 145 17.16 -6.89 9.28
C SER A 145 17.63 -6.93 10.74
N GLY A 146 16.71 -7.15 11.70
CA GLY A 146 17.03 -7.11 13.12
C GLY A 146 17.42 -5.71 13.61
N LYS A 147 16.87 -4.66 12.97
CA LYS A 147 17.13 -3.26 13.34
C LYS A 147 16.83 -3.02 14.82
N SER A 148 17.64 -2.19 15.47
CA SER A 148 17.51 -1.92 16.91
C SER A 148 16.28 -1.05 17.21
N VAL A 149 15.78 -1.14 18.45
CA VAL A 149 14.65 -0.32 18.93
C VAL A 149 14.96 1.17 18.82
N ASP A 150 16.19 1.57 19.16
CA ASP A 150 16.60 2.97 19.12
C ASP A 150 16.70 3.51 17.69
N ASP A 151 17.18 2.69 16.74
CA ASP A 151 17.21 3.08 15.32
C ASP A 151 15.81 3.27 14.76
N VAL A 152 14.87 2.38 15.08
CA VAL A 152 13.47 2.52 14.65
C VAL A 152 12.83 3.77 15.26
N LYS A 153 13.09 4.06 16.55
CA LYS A 153 12.62 5.32 17.16
C LYS A 153 13.13 6.54 16.39
N LYS A 154 14.41 6.54 16.03
CA LYS A 154 15.02 7.63 15.28
C LYS A 154 14.42 7.79 13.89
N GLU A 155 14.20 6.68 13.17
CA GLU A 155 13.57 6.71 11.83
C GLU A 155 12.11 7.17 11.86
N LEU A 156 11.41 6.90 12.97
CA LEU A 156 10.04 7.37 13.19
C LEU A 156 9.99 8.81 13.77
N GLY A 157 11.13 9.42 14.06
CA GLY A 157 11.23 10.75 14.69
C GLY A 157 10.77 10.79 16.15
N LEU A 158 10.80 9.65 16.84
CA LEU A 158 10.37 9.47 18.22
C LEU A 158 11.52 9.64 19.23
N ASP A 159 12.77 9.69 18.78
CA ASP A 159 13.98 9.78 19.60
C ASP A 159 14.07 11.09 20.42
N LYS A 160 13.42 12.15 19.94
CA LYS A 160 13.38 13.47 20.60
C LYS A 160 12.17 13.64 21.53
N LEU A 161 11.29 12.65 21.61
CA LEU A 161 10.08 12.71 22.43
C LEU A 161 10.32 12.01 23.76
N SER A 162 9.99 12.66 24.87
CA SER A 162 10.09 12.08 26.21
C SER A 162 8.92 12.49 27.11
N GLY A 163 8.54 11.63 28.05
CA GLY A 163 7.55 11.93 29.07
C GLY A 163 6.17 12.26 28.49
N GLU A 164 5.58 13.34 28.99
CA GLU A 164 4.22 13.77 28.64
C GLU A 164 4.06 14.16 27.16
N ALA A 165 5.12 14.67 26.52
CA ALA A 165 5.13 14.99 25.10
C ALA A 165 4.94 13.75 24.22
N LEU A 166 5.42 12.58 24.65
CA LEU A 166 5.26 11.30 23.93
C LEU A 166 3.90 10.66 24.22
N ARG A 167 3.38 10.81 25.44
CA ARG A 167 2.08 10.28 25.86
C ARG A 167 0.91 11.03 25.21
N ASN A 168 0.99 12.36 25.12
CA ASN A 168 -0.01 13.18 24.44
C ASN A 168 0.10 13.08 22.90
N HIS A 169 1.22 12.55 22.40
CA HIS A 169 1.45 12.31 20.97
C HIS A 169 0.68 11.10 20.41
N ILE A 170 0.07 10.27 21.27
CA ILE A 170 -0.67 9.04 20.93
C ILE A 170 -1.86 9.31 19.99
N ASN A 171 -2.44 10.51 20.01
CA ASN A 171 -3.56 10.88 19.13
C ASN A 171 -3.16 11.70 17.89
N ILE A 172 -1.90 12.13 17.77
CA ILE A 172 -1.48 13.14 16.76
C ILE A 172 -0.48 12.57 15.74
N ASN A 173 0.34 11.56 16.11
CA ASN A 173 1.36 11.03 15.20
C ASN A 173 1.01 9.62 14.67
N PRO A 174 0.74 9.48 13.36
CA PRO A 174 0.45 8.19 12.73
C PRO A 174 1.60 7.18 12.85
N ASN A 175 2.79 7.60 13.27
CA ASN A 175 3.98 6.74 13.34
C ASN A 175 3.99 5.78 14.53
N LEU A 176 3.23 6.07 15.59
CA LEU A 176 3.23 5.24 16.78
C LEU A 176 2.67 3.83 16.50
N LYS A 177 1.69 3.72 15.60
CA LYS A 177 1.13 2.41 15.20
C LYS A 177 2.20 1.50 14.56
N TYR A 178 3.16 2.08 13.84
CA TYR A 178 4.27 1.32 13.24
C TYR A 178 5.34 0.96 14.25
N TYR A 179 5.55 1.81 15.25
CA TYR A 179 6.40 1.45 16.38
C TYR A 179 5.80 0.28 17.17
N ASP A 180 4.49 0.30 17.41
CA ASP A 180 3.75 -0.81 18.02
C ASP A 180 3.86 -2.09 17.20
N GLU A 181 3.57 -2.02 15.90
CA GLU A 181 3.68 -3.14 14.96
C GLU A 181 5.10 -3.73 14.94
N PHE A 182 6.12 -2.85 14.96
CA PHE A 182 7.50 -3.27 15.07
C PHE A 182 7.75 -4.01 16.39
N MET A 183 7.33 -3.46 17.53
CA MET A 183 7.65 -3.96 18.87
C MET A 183 7.01 -5.32 19.22
N GLU A 184 5.90 -5.70 18.57
CA GLU A 184 5.32 -7.04 18.74
C GLU A 184 6.30 -8.17 18.39
N LYS A 185 7.15 -7.99 17.37
CA LYS A 185 8.06 -9.06 16.91
C LYS A 185 9.26 -9.26 17.83
N PRO A 186 9.99 -8.21 18.27
CA PRO A 186 11.03 -8.33 19.28
C PRO A 186 10.55 -8.96 20.58
N VAL A 187 9.36 -8.59 21.10
CA VAL A 187 8.83 -9.19 22.35
C VAL A 187 8.69 -10.70 22.21
N VAL A 188 8.03 -11.16 21.14
CA VAL A 188 7.89 -12.59 20.85
C VAL A 188 9.26 -13.27 20.67
N ARG A 189 10.20 -12.61 19.97
CA ARG A 189 11.55 -13.13 19.79
C ARG A 189 12.27 -13.27 21.14
N TRP A 190 12.21 -12.25 22.00
CA TRP A 190 12.85 -12.27 23.31
C TRP A 190 12.28 -13.36 24.22
N LEU A 191 10.98 -13.62 24.14
CA LEU A 191 10.36 -14.76 24.83
C LEU A 191 10.95 -16.08 24.29
N LYS A 192 10.92 -16.29 22.97
CA LYS A 192 11.45 -17.52 22.33
C LYS A 192 12.93 -17.75 22.59
N THR A 193 13.75 -16.71 22.56
CA THR A 193 15.18 -16.78 22.87
C THR A 193 15.49 -16.72 24.36
N GLY A 194 14.48 -16.41 25.20
CA GLY A 194 14.57 -16.40 26.67
C GLY A 194 15.58 -15.39 27.16
N LYS A 195 15.54 -14.21 26.53
CA LYS A 195 16.35 -13.06 26.89
C LYS A 195 16.10 -12.71 28.37
N ASN A 196 17.14 -12.39 29.13
CA ASN A 196 16.98 -12.06 30.55
C ASN A 196 16.36 -10.65 30.71
N LEU A 197 15.95 -10.32 31.95
CA LEU A 197 15.25 -9.07 32.24
C LEU A 197 16.11 -7.84 31.95
N ASP A 198 17.39 -7.89 32.30
CA ASP A 198 18.30 -6.75 32.14
C ASP A 198 18.57 -6.48 30.67
N ASP A 199 18.76 -7.53 29.86
CA ASP A 199 18.93 -7.41 28.41
C ASP A 199 17.67 -6.87 27.72
N VAL A 200 16.47 -7.17 28.25
CA VAL A 200 15.23 -6.59 27.73
C VAL A 200 15.11 -5.13 28.13
N LYS A 201 15.41 -4.76 29.38
CA LYS A 201 15.43 -3.35 29.82
C LYS A 201 16.43 -2.53 29.00
N LYS A 202 17.60 -3.11 28.71
CA LYS A 202 18.62 -2.54 27.84
C LYS A 202 18.11 -2.32 26.43
N ALA A 203 17.52 -3.35 25.83
CA ALA A 203 16.97 -3.27 24.48
C ALA A 203 15.82 -2.27 24.35
N LEU A 204 15.08 -2.03 25.44
CA LEU A 204 14.04 -1.03 25.52
C LEU A 204 14.55 0.36 25.91
N GLY A 205 15.84 0.52 26.20
CA GLY A 205 16.43 1.78 26.66
C GLY A 205 15.88 2.27 28.00
N ILE A 206 15.33 1.38 28.83
CA ILE A 206 14.75 1.72 30.13
C ILE A 206 15.64 1.37 31.33
N GLU A 207 16.80 0.75 31.09
CA GLU A 207 17.70 0.25 32.14
C GLU A 207 18.25 1.35 33.07
N ARG A 208 18.43 2.59 32.56
CA ARG A 208 19.03 3.72 33.30
C ARG A 208 18.00 4.77 33.72
N LEU A 209 16.72 4.52 33.45
CA LEU A 209 15.67 5.45 33.79
C LEU A 209 15.33 5.34 35.27
N SER A 210 15.03 6.47 35.93
CA SER A 210 14.51 6.44 37.30
C SER A 210 13.13 5.79 37.33
N ALA A 211 12.68 5.33 38.51
CA ALA A 211 11.37 4.70 38.65
C ALA A 211 10.21 5.57 38.13
N ASP A 212 10.28 6.89 38.35
CA ASP A 212 9.28 7.83 37.87
C ASP A 212 9.39 8.08 36.35
N THR A 213 10.61 8.08 35.80
CA THR A 213 10.81 8.19 34.34
C THR A 213 10.38 6.92 33.60
N ILE A 214 10.55 5.74 34.20
CA ILE A 214 10.10 4.46 33.63
C ILE A 214 8.58 4.45 33.45
N LYS A 215 7.81 4.91 34.45
CA LYS A 215 6.34 4.99 34.39
C LYS A 215 5.83 5.85 33.23
N LEU A 216 6.65 6.79 32.76
CA LEU A 216 6.34 7.68 31.65
C LEU A 216 6.88 7.17 30.30
N SER A 217 7.62 6.07 30.30
CA SER A 217 8.19 5.50 29.08
C SER A 217 7.11 4.74 28.29
N PRO A 218 6.94 4.99 26.98
CA PRO A 218 6.06 4.17 26.15
C PRO A 218 6.57 2.73 26.04
N ASN A 219 7.85 2.49 26.33
CA ASN A 219 8.45 1.18 26.27
C ASN A 219 8.11 0.32 27.48
N LEU A 220 7.58 0.93 28.55
CA LEU A 220 7.14 0.18 29.73
C LEU A 220 6.07 -0.85 29.36
N LYS A 221 5.13 -0.52 28.47
CA LYS A 221 4.06 -1.45 28.08
C LYS A 221 4.59 -2.77 27.49
N TYR A 222 5.67 -2.72 26.71
CA TYR A 222 6.25 -3.94 26.14
C TYR A 222 7.10 -4.71 27.15
N TYR A 223 7.71 -4.01 28.11
CA TYR A 223 8.37 -4.66 29.24
C TYR A 223 7.35 -5.41 30.10
N ASP A 224 6.21 -4.77 30.41
CA ASP A 224 5.11 -5.36 31.15
C ASP A 224 4.50 -6.54 30.40
N GLN A 225 4.24 -6.39 29.08
CA GLN A 225 3.79 -7.50 28.22
C GLN A 225 4.76 -8.68 28.24
N PHE A 226 6.07 -8.40 28.14
CA PHE A 226 7.09 -9.44 28.22
C PHE A 226 7.10 -10.15 29.58
N LEU A 227 6.93 -9.41 30.68
CA LEU A 227 6.83 -9.97 32.03
C LEU A 227 5.59 -10.82 32.22
N GLU A 228 4.43 -10.35 31.76
CA GLU A 228 3.15 -11.06 31.87
C GLU A 228 3.21 -12.39 31.12
N GLU A 229 3.67 -12.38 29.87
CA GLU A 229 3.84 -13.58 29.06
C GLU A 229 4.85 -14.57 29.66
N ARG A 230 5.93 -14.04 30.27
CA ARG A 230 6.88 -14.86 31.03
C ARG A 230 6.21 -15.55 32.21
N ILE A 231 5.38 -14.85 32.98
CA ILE A 231 4.66 -15.41 34.12
C ILE A 231 3.66 -16.47 33.66
N ASN A 232 2.93 -16.21 32.58
CA ASN A 232 1.95 -17.15 32.01
C ASN A 232 2.62 -18.44 31.56
N ASN A 233 3.74 -18.36 30.84
CA ASN A 233 4.51 -19.53 30.42
C ASN A 233 5.04 -20.35 31.62
N LEU A 234 5.51 -19.68 32.67
CA LEU A 234 5.96 -20.32 33.91
C LEU A 234 4.82 -21.09 34.61
N GLN A 235 3.62 -20.49 34.68
CA GLN A 235 2.44 -21.15 35.26
C GLN A 235 2.02 -22.38 34.46
N LEU A 236 2.00 -22.27 33.12
CA LEU A 236 1.66 -23.38 32.22
C LEU A 236 2.63 -24.55 32.39
N TYR A 237 3.94 -24.29 32.45
CA TYR A 237 4.97 -25.29 32.73
C TYR A 237 4.72 -26.01 34.06
N ARG A 238 4.49 -25.27 35.15
CA ARG A 238 4.24 -25.85 36.49
C ARG A 238 3.02 -26.75 36.50
N ASN A 239 1.96 -26.38 35.80
CA ASN A 239 0.73 -27.17 35.73
C ASN A 239 0.95 -28.49 34.96
N ILE A 240 1.70 -28.46 33.86
CA ILE A 240 1.98 -29.65 33.04
C ILE A 240 2.91 -30.62 33.76
N ILE A 241 3.95 -30.12 34.43
CA ILE A 241 4.86 -30.96 35.22
C ILE A 241 4.10 -31.68 36.35
N LYS A 242 3.19 -30.98 37.05
CA LYS A 242 2.37 -31.59 38.11
C LYS A 242 1.50 -32.75 37.59
N LEU A 243 1.08 -32.71 36.32
CA LEU A 243 0.26 -33.75 35.71
C LEU A 243 1.09 -34.93 35.16
N SER A 244 2.40 -34.77 34.98
CA SER A 244 3.26 -35.73 34.25
C SER A 244 3.97 -36.77 35.13
N THR A 245 3.64 -36.92 36.41
CA THR A 245 4.42 -37.69 37.40
C THR A 245 4.25 -39.22 37.33
N ARG A 246 4.33 -39.83 36.14
CA ARG A 246 4.47 -41.30 35.97
C ARG A 246 5.70 -41.63 35.12
N ILE A 247 6.92 -41.39 35.61
CA ILE A 247 8.19 -41.78 34.93
C ILE A 247 9.27 -42.18 35.95
N THR A 248 10.16 -43.07 35.51
CA THR A 248 10.88 -44.11 36.29
C THR A 248 12.40 -43.92 36.43
N SER A 249 13.01 -42.80 36.01
CA SER A 249 14.43 -42.48 36.31
C SER A 249 14.75 -40.97 36.34
N HIS A 250 15.79 -40.56 37.08
CA HIS A 250 16.18 -39.14 37.24
C HIS A 250 16.62 -38.48 35.92
N ASP A 251 17.42 -39.17 35.10
CA ASP A 251 17.91 -38.61 33.82
C ASP A 251 16.76 -38.42 32.81
N GLU A 252 15.78 -39.32 32.81
CA GLU A 252 14.60 -39.19 31.96
C GLU A 252 13.69 -38.03 32.41
N ILE A 253 13.54 -37.83 33.74
CA ILE A 253 12.86 -36.66 34.30
C ILE A 253 13.56 -35.38 33.84
N MET A 254 14.89 -35.34 33.90
CA MET A 254 15.66 -34.15 33.53
C MET A 254 15.63 -33.86 32.03
N SER A 255 15.73 -34.88 31.17
CA SER A 255 15.59 -34.68 29.72
C SER A 255 14.18 -34.18 29.35
N ASN A 256 13.12 -34.70 30.01
CA ASN A 256 11.76 -34.21 29.81
C ASN A 256 11.56 -32.79 30.35
N LYS A 257 12.21 -32.43 31.46
CA LYS A 257 12.26 -31.04 31.95
C LYS A 257 12.94 -30.12 30.95
N VAL A 258 14.08 -30.53 30.39
CA VAL A 258 14.80 -29.76 29.35
C VAL A 258 13.90 -29.50 28.14
N LYS A 259 13.24 -30.53 27.60
CA LYS A 259 12.27 -30.38 26.49
C LYS A 259 11.11 -29.46 26.86
N SER A 260 10.61 -29.56 28.08
CA SER A 260 9.52 -28.70 28.57
C SER A 260 9.97 -27.25 28.72
N TRP A 261 11.15 -27.00 29.30
CA TRP A 261 11.73 -25.67 29.38
C TRP A 261 11.92 -25.04 28.01
N VAL A 262 12.37 -25.81 27.03
CA VAL A 262 12.46 -25.34 25.64
C VAL A 262 11.07 -25.01 25.07
N LYS A 263 10.10 -25.94 25.22
CA LYS A 263 8.73 -25.79 24.72
C LYS A 263 8.01 -24.56 25.29
N PHE A 264 8.18 -24.32 26.59
CA PHE A 264 7.56 -23.18 27.30
C PHE A 264 8.48 -21.96 27.35
N CYS A 265 9.53 -21.92 26.52
CA CYS A 265 10.42 -20.78 26.40
C CYS A 265 11.00 -20.30 27.74
N GLN A 266 11.30 -21.23 28.64
CA GLN A 266 11.82 -20.96 29.97
C GLN A 266 13.08 -20.07 29.90
N PHE A 267 13.22 -19.18 30.86
CA PHE A 267 14.33 -18.22 30.90
C PHE A 267 15.60 -18.86 31.43
N MET A 268 16.74 -18.44 30.89
CA MET A 268 18.04 -19.02 31.22
C MET A 268 18.35 -18.96 32.73
N ASP A 269 18.03 -17.85 33.39
CA ASP A 269 18.28 -17.68 34.81
C ASP A 269 17.37 -18.56 35.67
N ASP A 270 16.12 -18.77 35.25
CA ASP A 270 15.19 -19.66 35.93
C ASP A 270 15.65 -21.12 35.80
N VAL A 271 16.13 -21.52 34.61
CA VAL A 271 16.70 -22.86 34.39
C VAL A 271 17.97 -23.03 35.22
N LYS A 272 18.89 -22.05 35.23
CA LYS A 272 20.09 -22.10 36.08
C LYS A 272 19.72 -22.28 37.55
N LYS A 273 18.76 -21.49 38.04
CA LYS A 273 18.29 -21.56 39.43
C LYS A 273 17.63 -22.91 39.74
N GLU A 274 16.80 -23.45 38.85
CA GLU A 274 16.17 -24.77 39.04
C GLU A 274 17.21 -25.92 39.00
N LEU A 275 18.31 -25.74 38.26
CA LEU A 275 19.44 -26.67 38.21
C LEU A 275 20.47 -26.45 39.34
N GLY A 276 20.32 -25.42 40.18
CA GLY A 276 21.27 -25.07 41.25
C GLY A 276 22.60 -24.47 40.75
N LEU A 277 22.63 -23.93 39.54
CA LEU A 277 23.82 -23.40 38.87
C LEU A 277 24.02 -21.89 39.06
N ASP A 278 23.01 -21.16 39.56
CA ASP A 278 22.96 -19.70 39.61
C ASP A 278 24.02 -19.06 40.51
N LYS A 279 24.52 -19.80 41.51
CA LYS A 279 25.56 -19.34 42.45
C LYS A 279 26.94 -19.96 42.19
N LEU A 280 27.06 -20.80 41.16
CA LEU A 280 28.31 -21.50 40.85
C LEU A 280 29.12 -20.74 39.81
N SER A 281 30.44 -20.75 39.96
CA SER A 281 31.37 -20.17 38.98
C SER A 281 32.66 -20.99 38.91
N GLY A 282 33.47 -20.74 37.87
CA GLY A 282 34.77 -21.39 37.70
C GLY A 282 34.67 -22.92 37.64
N GLU A 283 35.54 -23.58 38.40
CA GLU A 283 35.65 -25.05 38.43
C GLU A 283 34.43 -25.73 39.07
N ALA A 284 33.82 -25.09 40.07
CA ALA A 284 32.61 -25.60 40.72
C ALA A 284 31.43 -25.71 39.74
N LEU A 285 31.31 -24.77 38.80
CA LEU A 285 30.30 -24.84 37.74
C LEU A 285 30.63 -25.95 36.73
N ARG A 286 31.89 -26.04 36.28
CA ARG A 286 32.33 -27.00 35.25
C ARG A 286 32.12 -28.46 35.67
N ASN A 287 32.31 -28.75 36.95
CA ASN A 287 32.21 -30.11 37.48
C ASN A 287 30.79 -30.46 37.98
N HIS A 288 29.84 -29.53 37.93
CA HIS A 288 28.49 -29.78 38.45
C HIS A 288 27.71 -30.75 37.54
N PRO A 289 27.13 -31.85 38.07
CA PRO A 289 26.43 -32.85 37.25
C PRO A 289 25.28 -32.29 36.42
N SER A 290 24.58 -31.29 36.95
CA SER A 290 23.45 -30.64 36.27
C SER A 290 23.84 -29.73 35.10
N LEU A 291 25.14 -29.42 34.94
CA LEU A 291 25.61 -28.58 33.83
C LEU A 291 25.29 -29.21 32.47
N LYS A 292 25.30 -30.55 32.37
CA LYS A 292 24.97 -31.28 31.13
C LYS A 292 23.57 -30.92 30.60
N TYR A 293 22.59 -30.79 31.50
CA TYR A 293 21.20 -30.45 31.15
C TYR A 293 21.05 -28.98 30.75
N TYR A 294 21.82 -28.09 31.38
CA TYR A 294 21.84 -26.68 30.98
C TYR A 294 22.41 -26.52 29.56
N ASN A 295 23.48 -27.25 29.24
CA ASN A 295 24.07 -27.25 27.90
C ASN A 295 23.10 -27.85 26.85
N GLU A 296 22.41 -28.95 27.18
CA GLU A 296 21.37 -29.53 26.33
C GLU A 296 20.22 -28.54 26.06
N PHE A 297 19.76 -27.84 27.11
CA PHE A 297 18.79 -26.77 26.99
C PHE A 297 19.24 -25.65 26.05
N LEU A 298 20.49 -25.18 26.18
CA LEU A 298 21.03 -24.14 25.29
C LEU A 298 21.12 -24.63 23.84
N ALA A 299 21.54 -25.88 23.61
CA ALA A 299 21.66 -26.47 22.29
C ALA A 299 20.30 -26.48 21.55
N TYR A 300 19.24 -26.98 22.19
CA TYR A 300 17.90 -27.01 21.59
C TYR A 300 17.36 -25.61 21.25
N ARG A 301 17.66 -24.60 22.06
CA ARG A 301 17.24 -23.22 21.78
C ARG A 301 17.92 -22.63 20.55
N VAL A 302 19.20 -22.94 20.35
CA VAL A 302 19.95 -22.51 19.17
C VAL A 302 19.34 -23.15 17.91
N GLU A 303 18.97 -24.43 17.98
CA GLU A 303 18.31 -25.12 16.86
C GLU A 303 16.95 -24.52 16.51
N ILE A 304 16.11 -24.21 17.51
CA ILE A 304 14.81 -23.56 17.29
C ILE A 304 14.98 -22.17 16.68
N SER A 305 15.98 -21.41 17.15
CA SER A 305 16.27 -20.07 16.62
C SER A 305 16.68 -20.13 15.16
N ARG A 306 17.48 -21.14 14.76
CA ARG A 306 17.90 -21.36 13.36
C ARG A 306 16.76 -21.84 12.45
N ASN A 307 15.88 -22.70 12.96
CA ASN A 307 14.78 -23.26 12.17
C ASN A 307 13.59 -22.30 12.03
N GLY A 308 13.44 -21.32 12.91
CA GLY A 308 12.43 -20.25 12.82
C GLY A 308 12.80 -19.08 11.90
N GLU A 309 14.03 -19.04 11.38
CA GLU A 309 14.55 -17.97 10.49
C GLU A 309 14.70 -18.41 9.02
N ARG A 310 14.24 -19.61 8.63
CA ARG A 310 14.15 -19.99 7.20
C ARG A 310 12.93 -19.31 6.55
N PRO A 311 13.11 -18.61 5.41
CA PRO A 311 12.05 -17.85 4.73
C PRO A 311 10.85 -18.70 4.31
#